data_AF-A0A972BI65-F1
#
_entry.id   AF-A0A972BI65-F1
#
_cell.length_a   1.000
_cell.length_b   1.000
_cell.length_c   1.000
_cell.angle_alpha   90.00
_cell.angle_beta   90.00
_cell.angle_gamma   90.00
#
_symmetry.space_group_name_H-M   'P 1'
#
loop_
_entity.id
_entity.type
_entity.pdbx_description
1 polymer ?
#
loop_
_entity_poly.entity_id
_entity_poly.type
_entity_poly.pdbx_seq_one_letter_code
_entity_poly.pdbx_strand_id
1 'polypeptide(L)'
;MAFHDRGFGNCGATSGHLIPDYPTVLKIGFQGIHEDLTAKYNALSEKDKQGPKGAQLRAMMTAATLPRDLAQTYAEKIDRLLETEADEQRRTQLTRMRVNLRLVPWQPPQDFWQALQALWITHMLILSDENYPGAGVSFGRLDQYMLPYYQQSLAAGMNREFIKEILKCFWLHCNYAYDAMIATGDPQGPIHLAHRQ
;
A
#
# COMPACT_ATOMS: atom_id res chain seq x y z
N MET A 1 19.55 26.04 -30.53
CA MET A 1 19.05 24.74 -30.05
C MET A 1 19.35 24.66 -28.57
N ALA A 2 18.33 24.82 -27.71
CA ALA A 2 18.50 24.66 -26.27
C ALA A 2 18.54 23.16 -25.97
N PHE A 3 19.58 22.70 -25.28
CA PHE A 3 19.62 21.36 -24.70
C PHE A 3 18.59 21.31 -23.57
N HIS A 4 17.63 20.39 -23.66
CA HIS A 4 16.79 20.04 -22.53
C HIS A 4 17.64 19.28 -21.51
N ASP A 5 17.85 19.86 -20.33
CA ASP A 5 18.64 19.30 -19.21
C ASP A 5 17.82 18.40 -18.28
N ARG A 6 16.53 18.20 -18.60
CA ARG A 6 15.61 17.35 -17.84
C ARG A 6 14.88 16.43 -18.80
N GLY A 7 15.09 15.13 -18.62
CA GLY A 7 14.27 14.11 -19.25
C GLY A 7 12.91 14.07 -18.58
N PHE A 8 11.84 14.18 -19.36
CA PHE A 8 10.53 13.69 -18.96
C PHE A 8 10.43 12.24 -19.46
N GLY A 9 10.56 11.29 -18.54
CA GLY A 9 10.56 9.87 -18.87
C GLY A 9 11.31 9.04 -17.84
N ASN A 10 10.95 7.77 -17.75
CA ASN A 10 11.52 6.80 -16.83
C ASN A 10 12.99 6.51 -17.18
N CYS A 11 13.92 7.02 -16.37
CA CYS A 11 15.35 6.66 -16.43
C CYS A 11 15.74 5.64 -15.35
N GLY A 12 14.77 4.85 -14.86
CA GLY A 12 14.99 3.74 -13.95
C GLY A 12 14.48 2.42 -14.54
N ALA A 13 15.05 1.31 -14.09
CA ALA A 13 14.48 -0.01 -14.33
C ALA A 13 13.26 -0.24 -13.42
N THR A 14 12.25 0.62 -13.48
CA THR A 14 11.01 0.39 -12.72
C THR A 14 10.12 -0.59 -13.48
N SER A 15 9.72 -1.65 -12.78
CA SER A 15 8.88 -2.70 -13.35
C SER A 15 7.43 -2.22 -13.38
N GLY A 16 7.03 -1.56 -14.46
CA GLY A 16 5.62 -1.45 -14.82
C GLY A 16 5.12 -2.74 -15.47
N HIS A 17 3.81 -2.81 -15.72
CA HIS A 17 3.11 -3.98 -16.28
C HIS A 17 3.27 -5.25 -15.42
N LEU A 18 3.08 -5.10 -14.11
CA LEU A 18 3.13 -6.22 -13.18
C LEU A 18 1.84 -6.37 -12.36
N ILE A 19 1.63 -7.59 -11.88
CA ILE A 19 0.64 -7.92 -10.86
C ILE A 19 1.44 -8.35 -9.63
N PRO A 20 1.52 -7.51 -8.59
CA PRO A 20 2.14 -7.91 -7.33
C PRO A 20 1.44 -9.12 -6.73
N ASP A 21 2.19 -9.92 -5.98
CA ASP A 21 1.64 -11.04 -5.23
C ASP A 21 0.91 -10.57 -3.96
N TYR A 22 -0.18 -9.81 -4.15
CA TYR A 22 -1.10 -9.46 -3.08
C TYR A 22 -1.62 -10.67 -2.31
N PRO A 23 -1.93 -11.82 -2.94
CA PRO A 23 -2.32 -13.03 -2.21
C PRO A 23 -1.32 -13.42 -1.12
N THR A 24 -0.02 -13.39 -1.40
CA THR A 24 1.00 -13.66 -0.37
C THR A 24 0.97 -12.62 0.74
N VAL A 25 0.92 -11.33 0.41
CA VAL A 25 0.83 -10.26 1.43
C VAL A 25 -0.39 -10.44 2.33
N LEU A 26 -1.56 -10.76 1.76
CA LEU A 26 -2.79 -10.98 2.53
C LEU A 26 -2.72 -12.27 3.37
N LYS A 27 -1.99 -13.29 2.90
CA LYS A 27 -1.90 -14.58 3.59
C LYS A 27 -0.95 -14.55 4.79
N ILE A 28 0.22 -13.92 4.65
CA ILE A 28 1.29 -13.98 5.66
C ILE A 28 1.68 -12.61 6.23
N GLY A 29 1.14 -11.52 5.69
CA GLY A 29 1.55 -10.16 6.04
C GLY A 29 2.99 -9.84 5.62
N PHE A 30 3.37 -8.57 5.77
CA PHE A 30 4.78 -8.20 5.63
C PHE A 30 5.67 -8.77 6.74
N GLN A 31 5.08 -9.15 7.88
CA GLN A 31 5.77 -9.89 8.93
C GLN A 31 6.27 -11.23 8.41
N GLY A 32 5.41 -12.05 7.80
CA GLY A 32 5.82 -13.35 7.26
C GLY A 32 6.84 -13.21 6.13
N ILE A 33 6.71 -12.18 5.28
CA ILE A 33 7.71 -11.87 4.25
C ILE A 33 9.05 -11.54 4.89
N HIS A 34 9.07 -10.69 5.92
CA HIS A 34 10.28 -10.32 6.64
C HIS A 34 10.92 -11.55 7.33
N GLU A 35 10.13 -12.42 7.94
CA GLU A 35 10.58 -13.66 8.58
C GLU A 35 11.22 -14.63 7.56
N ASP A 36 10.59 -14.82 6.39
CA ASP A 36 11.14 -15.63 5.30
C ASP A 36 12.48 -15.06 4.78
N LEU A 37 12.56 -13.74 4.57
CA LEU A 37 13.80 -13.06 4.18
C LEU A 37 14.90 -13.21 5.24
N THR A 38 14.52 -13.11 6.52
CA THR A 38 15.44 -13.30 7.65
C THR A 38 15.99 -14.72 7.69
N ALA A 39 15.13 -15.72 7.50
CA ALA A 39 15.54 -17.12 7.44
C ALA A 39 16.51 -17.38 6.27
N LYS A 40 16.21 -16.83 5.09
CA LYS A 40 17.09 -16.90 3.90
C LYS A 40 18.45 -16.23 4.14
N TYR A 41 18.48 -15.10 4.85
CA TYR A 41 19.72 -14.42 5.21
C TYR A 41 20.55 -15.23 6.22
N ASN A 42 19.90 -15.80 7.23
CA ASN A 42 20.57 -16.59 8.26
C ASN A 42 21.17 -17.90 7.73
N ALA A 43 20.58 -18.47 6.68
CA ALA A 43 21.09 -19.65 5.99
C ALA A 43 22.31 -19.39 5.09
N LEU A 44 22.71 -18.13 4.89
CA LEU A 44 23.90 -17.78 4.10
C LEU A 44 25.19 -18.11 4.86
N SER A 45 26.24 -18.46 4.10
CA SER A 45 27.61 -18.46 4.61
C SER A 45 28.04 -17.05 5.02
N GLU A 46 29.01 -16.92 5.93
CA GLU A 46 29.53 -15.61 6.34
C GLU A 46 30.10 -14.81 5.15
N LYS A 47 30.69 -15.51 4.18
CA LYS A 47 31.14 -14.91 2.92
C LYS A 47 29.96 -14.31 2.13
N ASP A 48 28.88 -15.05 1.97
CA ASP A 48 27.71 -14.59 1.21
C ASP A 48 26.93 -13.49 1.93
N LYS A 49 26.92 -13.49 3.27
CA LYS A 49 26.35 -12.40 4.07
C LYS A 49 27.05 -11.06 3.81
N GLN A 50 28.38 -11.08 3.62
CA GLN A 50 29.16 -9.89 3.29
C GLN A 50 29.11 -9.53 1.80
N GLY A 51 28.74 -10.49 0.94
CA GLY A 51 28.63 -10.31 -0.50
C GLY A 51 27.30 -9.68 -0.98
N PRO A 52 27.13 -9.60 -2.32
CA PRO A 52 25.95 -9.01 -2.95
C PRO A 52 24.62 -9.68 -2.54
N LYS A 53 24.63 -11.00 -2.34
CA LYS A 53 23.43 -11.75 -1.93
C LYS A 53 22.94 -11.33 -0.54
N GLY A 54 23.86 -11.20 0.42
CA GLY A 54 23.55 -10.68 1.74
C GLY A 54 23.10 -9.23 1.72
N ALA A 55 23.72 -8.39 0.88
CA ALA A 55 23.29 -7.00 0.69
C ALA A 55 21.85 -6.89 0.15
N GLN A 56 21.51 -7.71 -0.85
CA GLN A 56 20.16 -7.77 -1.41
C GLN A 56 19.12 -8.19 -0.37
N LEU A 57 19.38 -9.26 0.40
CA LEU A 57 18.45 -9.72 1.44
C LEU A 57 18.26 -8.69 2.56
N ARG A 58 19.33 -7.98 2.96
CA ARG A 58 19.20 -6.86 3.91
C ARG A 58 18.33 -5.73 3.35
N ALA A 59 18.53 -5.35 2.09
CA ALA A 59 17.72 -4.33 1.45
C ALA A 59 16.24 -4.75 1.38
N MET A 60 15.96 -6.01 1.03
CA MET A 60 14.60 -6.56 1.01
C MET A 60 13.97 -6.58 2.42
N MET A 61 14.72 -6.96 3.46
CA MET A 61 14.22 -6.91 4.84
C MET A 61 13.86 -5.49 5.26
N THR A 62 14.71 -4.50 4.96
CA THR A 62 14.41 -3.08 5.20
C THR A 62 13.18 -2.63 4.45
N ALA A 63 13.05 -2.97 3.16
CA ALA A 63 11.88 -2.61 2.37
C ALA A 63 10.58 -3.24 2.93
N ALA A 64 10.66 -4.47 3.45
CA ALA A 64 9.52 -5.16 4.06
C ALA A 64 9.02 -4.50 5.35
N THR A 65 9.79 -3.61 6.01
CA THR A 65 9.29 -2.87 7.18
C THR A 65 8.51 -1.61 6.81
N LEU A 66 8.73 -1.04 5.62
CA LEU A 66 8.08 0.22 5.20
C LEU A 66 6.54 0.19 5.30
N PRO A 67 5.83 -0.88 4.90
CA PRO A 67 4.38 -0.94 5.02
C PRO A 67 3.88 -0.89 6.47
N ARG A 68 4.62 -1.49 7.41
CA ARG A 68 4.33 -1.40 8.86
C ARG A 68 4.49 0.04 9.34
N ASP A 69 5.62 0.66 9.01
CA ASP A 69 5.97 1.99 9.48
C ASP A 69 5.01 3.06 8.93
N LEU A 70 4.60 2.92 7.66
CA LEU A 70 3.58 3.77 7.05
C LEU A 70 2.21 3.59 7.71
N ALA A 71 1.79 2.34 7.94
CA ALA A 71 0.51 2.07 8.60
C ALA A 71 0.48 2.63 10.02
N GLN A 72 1.57 2.49 10.77
CA GLN A 72 1.73 3.09 12.10
C GLN A 72 1.64 4.62 12.04
N THR A 73 2.29 5.27 11.08
CA THR A 73 2.21 6.72 10.88
C THR A 73 0.75 7.18 10.66
N TYR A 74 -0.02 6.45 9.86
CA TYR A 74 -1.45 6.74 9.69
C TYR A 74 -2.26 6.49 10.97
N ALA A 75 -1.92 5.46 11.75
CA ALA A 75 -2.58 5.21 13.05
C ALA A 75 -2.35 6.36 14.03
N GLU A 76 -1.12 6.88 14.11
CA GLU A 76 -0.77 8.05 14.92
C GLU A 76 -1.48 9.32 14.44
N LYS A 77 -1.64 9.49 13.12
CA LYS A 77 -2.46 10.58 12.58
C LYS A 77 -3.92 10.48 13.03
N ILE A 78 -4.48 9.26 13.07
CA ILE A 78 -5.83 9.05 13.57
C ILE A 78 -5.91 9.32 15.07
N ASP A 79 -4.91 8.96 15.87
CA ASP A 79 -4.87 9.30 17.30
C ASP A 79 -5.03 10.81 17.50
N ARG A 80 -4.31 11.63 16.73
CA ARG A 80 -4.45 13.10 16.77
C ARG A 80 -5.84 13.58 16.33
N LEU A 81 -6.45 12.94 15.33
CA LEU A 81 -7.81 13.29 14.90
C LEU A 81 -8.85 12.98 15.99
N LEU A 82 -8.67 11.89 16.73
CA LEU A 82 -9.56 11.48 17.81
C LEU A 82 -9.53 12.41 19.03
N GLU A 83 -8.48 13.22 19.20
CA GLU A 83 -8.39 14.21 20.29
C GLU A 83 -9.47 15.30 20.17
N THR A 84 -9.81 15.69 18.94
CA THR A 84 -10.72 16.80 18.65
C THR A 84 -12.02 16.38 17.97
N GLU A 85 -12.20 15.10 17.66
CA GLU A 85 -13.40 14.61 16.98
C GLU A 85 -14.60 14.58 17.94
N ALA A 86 -15.65 15.33 17.60
CA ALA A 86 -16.85 15.46 18.41
C ALA A 86 -17.97 14.51 17.97
N ASP A 87 -17.98 14.08 16.70
CA ASP A 87 -19.01 13.18 16.18
C ASP A 87 -18.74 11.73 16.60
N GLU A 88 -19.64 11.14 17.40
CA GLU A 88 -19.47 9.79 17.93
C GLU A 88 -19.40 8.69 16.85
N GLN A 89 -20.14 8.85 15.75
CA GLN A 89 -20.08 7.91 14.64
C GLN A 89 -18.72 7.97 13.96
N ARG A 90 -18.20 9.18 13.75
CA ARG A 90 -16.88 9.41 13.19
C ARG A 90 -15.77 8.91 14.10
N ARG A 91 -15.88 9.13 15.42
CA ARG A 91 -14.94 8.56 16.42
C ARG A 91 -14.90 7.03 16.34
N THR A 92 -16.06 6.39 16.18
CA THR A 92 -16.16 4.93 16.06
C THR A 92 -15.44 4.44 14.79
N GLN A 93 -15.67 5.10 13.65
CA GLN A 93 -15.00 4.79 12.39
C GLN A 93 -13.48 4.97 12.49
N LEU A 94 -13.02 6.12 12.99
CA LEU A 94 -11.61 6.43 13.18
C LEU A 94 -10.94 5.41 14.10
N THR A 95 -11.59 5.08 15.23
CA THR A 95 -11.10 4.06 16.16
C THR A 95 -10.93 2.71 15.46
N ARG A 96 -11.88 2.29 14.62
CA ARG A 96 -11.77 1.06 13.84
C ARG A 96 -10.65 1.12 12.80
N MET A 97 -10.52 2.22 12.06
CA MET A 97 -9.43 2.43 11.10
C MET A 97 -8.05 2.36 11.78
N ARG A 98 -7.91 2.97 12.97
CA ARG A 98 -6.69 2.89 13.78
C ARG A 98 -6.35 1.46 14.19
N VAL A 99 -7.34 0.70 14.66
CA VAL A 99 -7.15 -0.72 15.02
C VAL A 99 -6.66 -1.52 13.81
N ASN A 100 -7.26 -1.30 12.63
CA ASN A 100 -6.83 -1.95 11.41
C ASN A 100 -5.39 -1.56 11.04
N LEU A 101 -5.04 -0.28 11.05
CA LEU A 101 -3.68 0.22 10.71
C LEU A 101 -2.59 -0.28 11.65
N ARG A 102 -2.93 -0.54 12.92
CA ARG A 102 -1.98 -1.13 13.88
C ARG A 102 -1.77 -2.63 13.65
N LEU A 103 -2.62 -3.28 12.85
CA LEU A 103 -2.52 -4.70 12.51
C LEU A 103 -1.95 -4.91 11.10
N VAL A 104 -2.61 -4.34 10.08
CA VAL A 104 -2.30 -4.55 8.67
C VAL A 104 -1.53 -3.38 8.05
N PRO A 105 -0.64 -3.62 7.06
CA PRO A 105 -0.37 -4.92 6.40
C PRO A 105 0.77 -5.71 7.06
N TRP A 106 1.23 -5.34 8.26
CA TRP A 106 2.29 -6.08 8.95
C TRP A 106 1.86 -7.52 9.27
N GLN A 107 0.74 -7.68 9.96
CA GLN A 107 0.11 -8.98 10.21
C GLN A 107 -0.97 -9.28 9.16
N PRO A 108 -1.35 -10.56 8.98
CA PRO A 108 -2.46 -10.93 8.11
C PRO A 108 -3.80 -10.28 8.53
N PRO A 109 -4.61 -9.80 7.57
CA PRO A 109 -5.98 -9.34 7.82
C PRO A 109 -6.88 -10.45 8.38
N GLN A 110 -7.76 -10.08 9.30
CA GLN A 110 -8.73 -10.96 9.96
C GLN A 110 -10.16 -10.76 9.44
N ASP A 111 -10.40 -9.68 8.69
CA ASP A 111 -11.67 -9.39 8.04
C ASP A 111 -11.47 -8.66 6.70
N PHE A 112 -12.57 -8.39 6.00
CA PHE A 112 -12.56 -7.78 4.68
C PHE A 112 -12.07 -6.33 4.70
N TRP A 113 -12.37 -5.57 5.75
CA TRP A 113 -11.92 -4.19 5.85
C TRP A 113 -10.40 -4.13 6.02
N GLN A 114 -9.85 -4.97 6.89
CA GLN A 114 -8.41 -5.13 7.05
C GLN A 114 -7.75 -5.61 5.76
N ALA A 115 -8.36 -6.57 5.05
CA ALA A 115 -7.80 -7.05 3.79
C ALA A 115 -7.74 -5.95 2.72
N LEU A 116 -8.81 -5.16 2.61
CA LEU A 116 -8.87 -4.06 1.65
C LEU A 116 -7.87 -2.95 1.99
N GLN A 117 -7.69 -2.68 3.29
CA GLN A 117 -6.70 -1.72 3.78
C GLN A 117 -5.26 -2.20 3.56
N ALA A 118 -4.99 -3.48 3.79
CA ALA A 118 -3.70 -4.11 3.49
C ALA A 118 -3.37 -4.02 2.00
N LEU A 119 -4.33 -4.37 1.15
CA LEU A 119 -4.22 -4.26 -0.31
C LEU A 119 -3.88 -2.83 -0.72
N TRP A 120 -4.63 -1.84 -0.21
CA TRP A 120 -4.44 -0.44 -0.58
C TRP A 120 -3.06 0.10 -0.19
N ILE A 121 -2.62 -0.13 1.06
CA ILE A 121 -1.30 0.34 1.53
C ILE A 121 -0.18 -0.30 0.70
N THR A 122 -0.30 -1.60 0.41
CA THR A 122 0.66 -2.32 -0.42
C THR A 122 0.71 -1.74 -1.83
N HIS A 123 -0.44 -1.54 -2.45
CA HIS A 123 -0.54 -1.01 -3.81
C HIS A 123 0.05 0.41 -3.92
N MET A 124 -0.23 1.27 -2.94
CA MET A 124 0.32 2.63 -2.91
C MET A 124 1.83 2.69 -2.78
N LEU A 125 2.42 1.81 -1.97
CA LEU A 125 3.88 1.75 -1.86
C LEU A 125 4.54 1.28 -3.16
N ILE A 126 3.93 0.33 -3.86
CA ILE A 126 4.43 -0.15 -5.16
C ILE A 126 4.29 0.95 -6.23
N LEU A 127 3.16 1.65 -6.29
CA LEU A 127 3.00 2.80 -7.20
C LEU A 127 4.01 3.91 -6.90
N SER A 128 4.26 4.18 -5.61
CA SER A 128 5.26 5.18 -5.20
C SER A 128 6.68 4.79 -5.60
N ASP A 129 7.03 3.50 -5.57
CA ASP A 129 8.34 3.00 -5.98
C ASP A 129 8.48 2.98 -7.51
N GLU A 130 7.41 2.65 -8.25
CA GLU A 130 7.42 2.69 -9.72
C GLU A 130 7.67 4.11 -10.26
N ASN A 131 7.28 5.14 -9.49
CA ASN A 131 7.40 6.56 -9.84
C ASN A 131 6.87 6.86 -11.26
N TYR A 132 5.81 6.16 -11.67
CA TYR A 132 5.21 6.24 -12.99
C TYR A 132 3.70 6.46 -12.86
N PRO A 133 3.15 7.56 -13.41
CA PRO A 133 1.71 7.85 -13.35
C PRO A 133 0.89 7.10 -14.42
N GLY A 134 1.44 6.07 -15.07
CA GLY A 134 0.74 5.31 -16.11
C GLY A 134 0.19 3.96 -15.65
N ALA A 135 -0.31 3.16 -16.60
CA ALA A 135 -0.99 1.89 -16.39
C ALA A 135 -0.03 0.73 -16.04
N GLY A 136 0.76 0.89 -14.97
CA GLY A 136 1.84 -0.05 -14.61
C GLY A 136 1.43 -1.18 -13.65
N VAL A 137 0.61 -0.89 -12.63
CA VAL A 137 0.31 -1.87 -11.57
C VAL A 137 -1.16 -2.25 -11.59
N SER A 138 -1.43 -3.54 -11.80
CA SER A 138 -2.78 -4.07 -11.78
C SER A 138 -3.09 -4.82 -10.49
N PHE A 139 -4.34 -4.80 -10.05
CA PHE A 139 -4.82 -5.62 -8.93
C PHE A 139 -4.91 -7.12 -9.25
N GLY A 140 -4.87 -7.49 -10.53
CA GLY A 140 -5.06 -8.88 -10.97
C GLY A 140 -6.47 -9.39 -10.63
N ARG A 141 -6.56 -10.64 -10.18
CA ARG A 141 -7.84 -11.31 -9.84
C ARG A 141 -8.30 -10.94 -8.42
N LEU A 142 -8.58 -9.65 -8.21
CA LEU A 142 -9.01 -9.09 -6.92
C LEU A 142 -10.19 -9.83 -6.33
N ASP A 143 -11.15 -10.22 -7.17
CA ASP A 143 -12.30 -11.03 -6.81
C ASP A 143 -11.90 -12.32 -6.07
N GLN A 144 -10.84 -12.99 -6.50
CA GLN A 144 -10.46 -14.31 -5.97
C GLN A 144 -9.75 -14.28 -4.65
N TYR A 145 -8.71 -13.45 -4.52
CA TYR A 145 -7.96 -13.41 -3.28
C TYR A 145 -8.70 -12.63 -2.18
N MET A 146 -9.68 -11.78 -2.52
CA MET A 146 -10.52 -11.09 -1.54
C MET A 146 -11.75 -11.90 -1.11
N LEU A 147 -12.19 -12.88 -1.91
CA LEU A 147 -13.41 -13.67 -1.64
C LEU A 147 -13.40 -14.36 -0.26
N PRO A 148 -12.30 -14.98 0.22
CA PRO A 148 -12.28 -15.61 1.54
C PRO A 148 -12.59 -14.61 2.66
N TYR A 149 -11.98 -13.41 2.61
CA TYR A 149 -12.21 -12.36 3.60
C TYR A 149 -13.64 -11.81 3.54
N TYR A 150 -14.21 -11.72 2.33
CA TYR A 150 -15.61 -11.32 2.13
C TYR A 150 -16.57 -12.31 2.80
N GLN A 151 -16.41 -13.59 2.50
CA GLN A 151 -17.25 -14.66 3.04
C GLN A 151 -17.12 -14.78 4.55
N GLN A 152 -15.89 -14.74 5.07
CA GLN A 152 -15.63 -14.75 6.51
C GLN A 152 -16.29 -13.56 7.22
N SER A 153 -16.17 -12.36 6.65
CA SER A 153 -16.72 -11.15 7.28
C SER A 153 -18.24 -11.16 7.30
N LEU A 154 -18.86 -11.60 6.21
CA LEU A 154 -20.31 -11.81 6.17
C LEU A 154 -20.78 -12.83 7.21
N ALA A 155 -20.09 -13.97 7.30
CA ALA A 155 -20.41 -15.00 8.29
C ALA A 155 -20.23 -14.51 9.73
N ALA A 156 -19.27 -13.61 9.97
CA ALA A 156 -19.03 -12.96 11.26
C ALA A 156 -19.99 -11.78 11.55
N GLY A 157 -20.97 -11.51 10.67
CA GLY A 157 -22.00 -10.50 10.87
C GLY A 157 -21.67 -9.11 10.33
N MET A 158 -20.60 -8.93 9.56
CA MET A 158 -20.33 -7.67 8.88
C MET A 158 -21.44 -7.38 7.86
N ASN A 159 -22.05 -6.20 7.95
CA ASN A 159 -23.15 -5.83 7.08
C ASN A 159 -22.71 -5.76 5.61
N ARG A 160 -23.48 -6.40 4.71
CA ARG A 160 -23.17 -6.43 3.27
C ARG A 160 -23.13 -5.05 2.62
N GLU A 161 -24.02 -4.14 3.01
CA GLU A 161 -24.02 -2.77 2.49
C GLU A 161 -22.80 -1.99 2.97
N PHE A 162 -22.34 -2.21 4.20
CA PHE A 162 -21.09 -1.65 4.68
C PHE A 162 -19.88 -2.17 3.89
N ILE A 163 -19.82 -3.49 3.59
CA ILE A 163 -18.78 -4.06 2.72
C ILE A 163 -18.78 -3.37 1.35
N LYS A 164 -19.96 -3.16 0.76
CA LYS A 164 -20.10 -2.45 -0.52
C LYS A 164 -19.62 -1.01 -0.42
N GLU A 165 -19.90 -0.32 0.70
CA GLU A 165 -19.47 1.05 0.94
C GLU A 165 -17.94 1.17 0.98
N ILE A 166 -17.26 0.34 1.78
CA ILE A 166 -15.79 0.39 1.85
C ILE A 166 -15.13 0.00 0.51
N LEU A 167 -15.76 -0.89 -0.27
CA LEU A 167 -15.31 -1.22 -1.62
C LEU A 167 -15.49 -0.03 -2.59
N LYS A 168 -16.58 0.74 -2.48
CA LYS A 168 -16.74 1.99 -3.25
C LYS A 168 -15.68 3.02 -2.87
N CYS A 169 -15.39 3.19 -1.57
CA CYS A 169 -14.32 4.08 -1.11
C CYS A 169 -12.96 3.66 -1.69
N PHE A 170 -12.65 2.36 -1.69
CA PHE A 170 -11.44 1.83 -2.30
C PHE A 170 -11.32 2.19 -3.79
N TRP A 171 -12.40 2.01 -4.57
CA TRP A 171 -12.38 2.39 -5.99
C TRP A 171 -12.24 3.89 -6.20
N LEU A 172 -12.83 4.72 -5.33
CA LEU A 172 -12.60 6.17 -5.35
C LEU A 172 -11.12 6.50 -5.11
N HIS A 173 -10.50 5.86 -4.11
CA HIS A 173 -9.07 6.05 -3.82
C HIS A 173 -8.17 5.65 -5.00
N CYS A 174 -8.49 4.55 -5.70
CA CYS A 174 -7.74 4.12 -6.88
C CYS A 174 -7.73 5.17 -8.00
N ASN A 175 -8.81 5.97 -8.13
CA ASN A 175 -8.89 7.02 -9.14
C ASN A 175 -8.21 8.33 -8.69
N TYR A 176 -8.23 8.63 -7.38
CA TYR A 176 -7.61 9.85 -6.84
C TYR A 176 -6.08 9.73 -6.67
N ALA A 177 -5.54 8.52 -6.60
CA ALA A 177 -4.11 8.30 -6.46
C ALA A 177 -3.29 8.95 -7.58
N TYR A 178 -3.79 8.90 -8.82
CA TYR A 178 -3.15 9.55 -9.96
C TYR A 178 -3.13 11.08 -9.82
N ASP A 179 -4.25 11.68 -9.40
CA ASP A 179 -4.33 13.12 -9.15
C ASP A 179 -3.34 13.56 -8.05
N ALA A 180 -3.23 12.76 -7.00
CA ALA A 180 -2.27 13.00 -5.92
C ALA A 180 -0.82 12.87 -6.41
N MET A 181 -0.49 11.84 -7.20
CA MET A 181 0.85 11.66 -7.79
C MET A 181 1.20 12.85 -8.71
N ILE A 182 0.25 13.34 -9.50
CA ILE A 182 0.42 14.55 -10.33
C ILE A 182 0.68 15.78 -9.45
N ALA A 183 -0.08 15.95 -8.35
CA ALA A 183 0.10 17.09 -7.45
C ALA A 183 1.43 17.06 -6.68
N THR A 184 1.97 15.87 -6.39
CA THR A 184 3.25 15.70 -5.69
C THR A 184 4.46 15.63 -6.61
N GLY A 185 4.26 15.27 -7.89
CA GLY A 185 5.29 15.21 -8.92
C GLY A 185 5.50 16.57 -9.59
N ASP A 186 6.40 17.37 -9.02
CA ASP A 186 6.85 18.69 -9.50
C ASP A 186 5.73 19.77 -9.63
N PRO A 187 5.74 20.84 -8.79
CA PRO A 187 4.81 21.96 -8.89
C PRO A 187 4.90 22.79 -10.20
N GLN A 188 5.77 22.46 -11.15
CA GLN A 188 5.99 23.23 -12.40
C GLN A 188 5.72 22.47 -13.71
N GLY A 189 4.80 21.50 -13.72
CA GLY A 189 4.30 20.89 -14.96
C GLY A 189 3.18 21.73 -15.64
N PRO A 190 3.13 21.81 -16.99
CA PRO A 190 2.32 22.79 -17.73
C PRO A 190 0.80 22.55 -17.73
N ILE A 191 0.29 21.57 -16.99
CA ILE A 191 -1.14 21.22 -16.99
C ILE A 191 -1.97 22.24 -16.17
N HIS A 192 -1.33 23.15 -15.43
CA HIS A 192 -2.02 24.12 -14.58
C HIS A 192 -2.65 25.34 -15.30
N LEU A 193 -2.66 25.40 -16.64
CA LEU A 193 -3.17 26.56 -17.40
C LEU A 193 -4.44 26.33 -18.24
N ALA A 194 -5.10 25.18 -18.19
CA ALA A 194 -6.26 24.91 -19.06
C ALA A 194 -7.66 25.16 -18.44
N HIS A 195 -7.78 25.56 -17.17
CA HIS A 195 -9.09 25.77 -16.52
C HIS A 195 -9.24 27.11 -15.78
N ARG A 196 -8.53 28.14 -16.22
CA ARG A 196 -8.90 29.53 -15.90
C ARG A 196 -9.13 30.32 -17.19
N GLN A 197 -10.31 30.12 -17.76
CA GLN A 197 -11.06 31.13 -18.50
C GLN A 197 -12.48 31.12 -17.97
#